data_AF-A0AAV9Z6C1-F1
#
_entry.id   AF-A0AAV9Z6C1-F1
#
_cell.length_a   1.000
_cell.length_b   1.000
_cell.length_c   1.000
_cell.angle_alpha   90.00
_cell.angle_beta   90.00
_cell.angle_gamma   90.00
#
_symmetry.space_group_name_H-M   'P 1'
#
loop_
_entity.id
_entity.type
_entity.pdbx_description
1 polymer ?
#
loop_
_entity_poly.entity_id
_entity_poly.type
_entity_poly.pdbx_seq_one_letter_code
_entity_poly.pdbx_strand_id
1 'polypeptide(L)'
;PPHHNTDAALSDLAVTPREKELLNDVRKRLMDITMETCDSCNEKWFDLAVNAAGLCRKYSGADPRKYTIDNMMDPGSVRLNLPVLTQMEEILISPVHALTQVWQIHG
;
A
#
# COMPACT_ATOMS: atom_id res chain seq x y z
N PRO A 1 32.32 44.70 -5.69
CA PRO A 1 31.74 43.41 -6.17
C PRO A 1 30.28 43.30 -5.71
N PRO A 2 29.30 43.10 -6.60
CA PRO A 2 27.90 43.09 -6.21
C PRO A 2 27.61 41.84 -5.37
N HIS A 3 26.94 42.05 -4.23
CA HIS A 3 26.45 41.00 -3.36
C HIS A 3 25.33 40.26 -4.09
N HIS A 4 25.56 39.01 -4.51
CA HIS A 4 24.50 38.15 -5.01
C HIS A 4 23.59 37.78 -3.82
N ASN A 5 22.31 38.17 -3.92
CA ASN A 5 21.24 37.82 -2.98
C ASN A 5 21.12 36.29 -2.83
N THR A 6 21.61 35.74 -1.74
CA THR A 6 21.45 34.32 -1.35
C THR A 6 20.11 34.01 -0.70
N ASP A 7 19.30 35.02 -0.34
CA ASP A 7 18.02 34.81 0.36
C ASP A 7 16.89 34.26 -0.54
N ALA A 8 16.98 34.46 -1.86
CA ALA A 8 15.95 33.97 -2.78
C ALA A 8 15.96 32.44 -2.90
N ALA A 9 17.14 31.81 -2.78
CA ALA A 9 17.32 30.37 -2.95
C ALA A 9 16.79 29.55 -1.75
N LEU A 10 16.67 30.17 -0.56
CA LEU A 10 16.18 29.51 0.66
C LEU A 10 14.66 29.40 0.76
N SER A 11 13.91 30.09 -0.12
CA SER A 11 12.45 30.08 -0.10
C SER A 11 11.84 29.01 -1.01
N ASP A 12 12.66 28.35 -1.83
CA ASP A 12 12.17 27.34 -2.76
C ASP A 12 11.76 26.09 -1.98
N LEU A 13 10.59 25.57 -2.31
CA LEU A 13 10.08 24.35 -1.68
C LEU A 13 10.95 23.17 -2.11
N ALA A 14 11.26 22.28 -1.16
CA ALA A 14 11.96 21.01 -1.42
C ALA A 14 11.22 20.10 -2.42
N VAL A 15 9.96 20.41 -2.72
CA VAL A 15 9.08 19.69 -3.64
C VAL A 15 8.38 20.72 -4.52
N THR A 16 8.54 20.59 -5.82
CA THR A 16 7.81 21.40 -6.81
C THR A 16 6.31 21.08 -6.79
N PRO A 17 5.43 21.98 -7.28
CA PRO A 17 4.00 21.69 -7.36
C PRO A 17 3.66 20.39 -8.10
N ARG A 18 4.38 20.10 -9.19
CA ARG A 18 4.24 18.86 -9.97
C ARG A 18 4.62 17.61 -9.17
N GLU A 19 5.71 17.66 -8.41
CA GLU A 19 6.12 16.53 -7.58
C GLU A 19 5.14 16.29 -6.43
N LYS A 20 4.55 17.36 -5.88
CA LYS A 20 3.48 17.26 -4.87
C LYS A 20 2.26 16.52 -5.42
N GLU A 21 1.88 16.78 -6.67
CA GLU A 21 0.80 16.05 -7.35
C GLU A 21 1.12 14.56 -7.48
N LEU A 22 2.35 14.21 -7.89
CA LEU A 22 2.79 12.82 -8.01
C LEU A 22 2.81 12.10 -6.66
N LEU A 23 3.29 12.76 -5.60
CA LEU A 23 3.27 12.21 -4.24
C LEU A 23 1.85 11.93 -3.74
N ASN A 24 0.92 12.83 -4.04
CA ASN A 24 -0.49 12.63 -3.72
C ASN A 24 -1.11 11.46 -4.50
N ASP A 25 -0.78 11.30 -5.78
CA ASP A 25 -1.26 10.17 -6.59
C ASP A 25 -0.74 8.84 -6.06
N VAL A 26 0.56 8.77 -5.74
CA VAL A 26 1.16 7.57 -5.11
C VAL A 26 0.48 7.26 -3.78
N ARG A 27 0.33 8.26 -2.90
CA ARG A 27 -0.34 8.07 -1.60
C ARG A 27 -1.76 7.55 -1.78
N LYS A 28 -2.52 8.11 -2.72
CA LYS A 28 -3.88 7.67 -3.01
C LYS A 28 -3.89 6.21 -3.46
N ARG A 29 -3.07 5.86 -4.45
CA ARG A 29 -2.98 4.48 -4.96
C ARG A 29 -2.60 3.48 -3.87
N LEU A 30 -1.70 3.84 -2.96
CA LEU A 30 -1.31 3.00 -1.83
C LEU A 30 -2.48 2.79 -0.85
N MET A 31 -3.24 3.84 -0.56
CA MET A 31 -4.39 3.77 0.35
C MET A 31 -5.59 3.04 -0.27
N ASP A 32 -5.70 3.04 -1.60
CA ASP A 32 -6.73 2.32 -2.35
C ASP A 32 -6.43 0.80 -2.45
N ILE A 33 -5.26 0.32 -2.01
CA ILE A 33 -4.94 -1.11 -1.99
C ILE A 33 -5.80 -1.79 -0.91
N THR A 34 -6.75 -2.61 -1.35
CA THR A 34 -7.60 -3.42 -0.49
C THR A 34 -7.30 -4.91 -0.63
N MET A 35 -7.49 -5.65 0.45
CA MET A 35 -7.50 -7.11 0.39
C MET A 35 -8.73 -7.60 -0.37
N GLU A 36 -8.54 -8.38 -1.42
CA GLU A 36 -9.63 -9.00 -2.17
C GLU A 36 -9.74 -10.49 -1.81
N THR A 37 -10.91 -11.09 -2.05
CA THR A 37 -11.15 -12.52 -1.83
C THR A 37 -11.91 -13.10 -3.02
N CYS A 38 -11.43 -14.23 -3.55
CA CYS A 38 -12.13 -14.97 -4.59
C CYS A 38 -13.07 -16.01 -3.98
N ASP A 39 -14.34 -16.01 -4.38
CA ASP A 39 -15.37 -16.91 -3.83
C ASP A 39 -15.21 -18.35 -4.32
N SER A 40 -14.48 -18.58 -5.42
CA SER A 40 -14.28 -19.93 -5.94
C SER A 40 -13.04 -20.63 -5.40
N CYS A 41 -11.87 -19.97 -5.44
CA CYS A 41 -10.62 -20.61 -5.03
C CYS A 41 -10.20 -20.25 -3.61
N ASN A 42 -10.95 -19.35 -2.95
CA ASN A 42 -10.68 -18.80 -1.61
C ASN A 42 -9.32 -18.09 -1.47
N GLU A 43 -8.68 -17.71 -2.57
CA GLU A 43 -7.45 -16.91 -2.55
C GLU A 43 -7.78 -15.51 -1.99
N LYS A 44 -7.05 -15.11 -0.94
CA LYS A 44 -7.14 -13.78 -0.30
C LYS A 44 -5.85 -13.03 -0.54
N TRP A 45 -5.88 -12.00 -1.38
CA TRP A 45 -4.67 -11.25 -1.74
C TRP A 45 -5.01 -9.88 -2.33
N PHE A 46 -4.00 -9.03 -2.52
CA PHE A 46 -4.12 -7.79 -3.27
C PHE A 46 -4.11 -8.05 -4.78
N ASP A 47 -4.73 -7.15 -5.56
CA ASP A 47 -4.70 -7.18 -7.03
C ASP A 47 -5.12 -8.55 -7.59
N LEU A 48 -6.15 -9.17 -7.01
CA LEU A 48 -6.81 -10.35 -7.56
C LEU A 48 -7.72 -9.98 -8.74
N ALA A 49 -8.13 -8.71 -8.83
CA ALA A 49 -9.05 -8.19 -9.83
C ALA A 49 -10.35 -9.01 -9.81
N VAL A 50 -11.00 -9.04 -8.64
CA VAL A 50 -12.24 -9.79 -8.45
C VAL A 50 -13.37 -9.09 -9.21
N ASN A 51 -14.05 -9.84 -10.08
CA ASN A 51 -15.17 -9.30 -10.86
C ASN A 51 -16.46 -9.19 -10.03
N ALA A 52 -17.51 -8.63 -10.62
CA ALA A 52 -18.81 -8.47 -9.96
C ALA A 52 -19.48 -9.80 -9.52
N ALA A 53 -19.00 -10.95 -10.03
CA ALA A 53 -19.45 -12.28 -9.64
C ALA A 53 -18.58 -12.92 -8.54
N GLY A 54 -17.63 -12.19 -7.95
CA GLY A 54 -16.77 -12.70 -6.88
C GLY A 54 -15.60 -13.57 -7.36
N LEU A 55 -15.29 -13.56 -8.66
CA LEU A 55 -14.27 -14.43 -9.26
C LEU A 55 -13.01 -13.63 -9.62
N CYS A 56 -11.84 -14.11 -9.20
CA CYS A 56 -10.57 -13.52 -9.57
C CYS A 56 -10.16 -13.83 -11.01
N ARG A 57 -9.22 -13.06 -11.57
CA ARG A 57 -8.72 -13.25 -12.95
C ARG A 57 -8.15 -14.64 -13.25
N LYS A 58 -7.73 -15.39 -12.21
CA LYS A 58 -7.15 -16.73 -12.34
C LYS A 58 -8.21 -17.83 -12.39
N TYR A 59 -9.49 -17.51 -12.15
CA TYR A 59 -10.58 -18.49 -12.01
C TYR A 59 -10.65 -19.50 -13.16
N SER A 60 -10.47 -19.09 -14.42
CA SER A 60 -10.56 -19.98 -15.58
C SER A 60 -9.52 -21.09 -15.63
N GLY A 61 -8.50 -21.08 -14.75
CA GLY A 61 -7.52 -22.15 -14.58
C GLY A 61 -7.15 -22.41 -13.11
N ALA A 62 -7.90 -21.84 -12.17
CA ALA A 62 -7.67 -22.05 -10.75
C ALA A 62 -8.39 -23.31 -10.28
N ASP A 63 -7.71 -24.13 -9.48
CA ASP A 63 -8.37 -25.20 -8.74
C ASP A 63 -9.35 -24.56 -7.73
N PRO A 64 -10.66 -24.86 -7.81
CA PRO A 64 -11.64 -24.38 -6.84
C PRO A 64 -11.33 -24.83 -5.40
N ARG A 65 -10.51 -25.88 -5.22
CA ARG A 65 -10.14 -26.41 -3.91
C ARG A 65 -8.80 -25.91 -3.38
N LYS A 66 -8.25 -24.84 -3.98
CA LYS A 66 -6.89 -24.39 -3.66
C LYS A 66 -6.69 -23.94 -2.21
N TYR A 67 -7.60 -23.13 -1.66
CA TYR A 67 -7.51 -22.63 -0.29
C TYR A 67 -8.75 -23.01 0.54
N THR A 68 -8.86 -24.28 0.91
CA THR A 68 -10.04 -24.80 1.63
C THR A 68 -9.69 -25.32 3.01
N ILE A 69 -10.72 -25.54 3.83
CA ILE A 69 -10.57 -26.23 5.12
C ILE A 69 -10.12 -27.69 4.88
N ASP A 70 -10.67 -28.35 3.86
CA ASP A 70 -10.40 -29.76 3.54
C ASP A 70 -8.93 -30.05 3.24
N ASN A 71 -8.24 -29.12 2.56
CA ASN A 71 -6.81 -29.23 2.29
C ASN A 71 -5.93 -28.46 3.30
N MET A 72 -6.52 -27.98 4.40
CA MET A 72 -5.83 -27.24 5.47
C MET A 72 -5.10 -25.97 5.00
N MET A 73 -5.57 -25.36 3.90
CA MET A 73 -5.00 -24.14 3.33
C MET A 73 -5.83 -22.89 3.61
N ASP A 74 -7.01 -23.03 4.21
CA ASP A 74 -7.77 -21.91 4.76
C ASP A 74 -7.32 -21.62 6.21
N PRO A 75 -6.68 -20.46 6.48
CA PRO A 75 -6.30 -20.07 7.84
C PRO A 75 -7.50 -19.77 8.75
N GLY A 76 -8.73 -19.76 8.21
CA GLY A 76 -9.96 -19.47 8.93
C GLY A 76 -10.22 -17.98 9.08
N SER A 77 -11.22 -17.64 9.89
CA SER A 77 -11.58 -16.25 10.18
C SER A 77 -10.51 -15.58 11.05
N VAL A 78 -10.05 -14.40 10.64
CA VAL A 78 -9.23 -13.54 11.49
C VAL A 78 -10.03 -13.19 12.74
N ARG A 79 -9.54 -13.55 13.92
CA ARG A 79 -10.20 -13.17 15.17
C ARG A 79 -9.99 -11.67 15.40
N LEU A 80 -11.08 -10.91 15.49
CA LEU A 80 -11.10 -9.46 15.76
C LEU A 80 -10.61 -9.06 17.16
N ASN A 81 -10.09 -9.99 17.95
CA ASN A 81 -9.63 -9.74 19.33
C ASN A 81 -8.16 -9.27 19.40
N LEU A 82 -7.55 -8.91 18.27
CA LEU A 82 -6.24 -8.28 18.28
C LEU A 82 -6.40 -6.86 18.83
N PRO A 83 -5.56 -6.45 19.80
CA PRO A 83 -5.57 -5.06 20.27
C PRO A 83 -5.24 -4.12 19.11
N VAL A 84 -5.79 -2.90 19.16
CA VAL A 84 -5.40 -1.83 18.24
C VAL A 84 -3.93 -1.56 18.46
N LEU A 85 -3.14 -1.65 17.39
CA LEU A 85 -1.71 -1.42 17.43
C LEU A 85 -1.44 0.08 17.58
N THR A 86 -0.45 0.41 18.39
CA THR A 86 0.14 1.74 18.41
C THR A 86 0.90 1.99 17.10
N GLN A 87 1.13 3.26 16.74
CA GLN A 87 1.93 3.61 15.56
C GLN A 87 3.30 2.92 15.55
N MET A 88 3.94 2.79 16.71
CA MET A 88 5.24 2.11 16.82
C MET A 88 5.12 0.61 16.53
N GLU A 89 4.08 -0.04 17.04
CA GLU A 89 3.84 -1.47 16.80
C GLU A 89 3.52 -1.72 15.32
N GLU A 90 2.70 -0.88 14.70
CA GLU A 90 2.42 -0.95 13.25
C GLU A 90 3.70 -0.84 12.42
N ILE A 91 4.61 0.06 12.79
CA ILE A 91 5.92 0.20 12.13
C ILE A 91 6.76 -1.08 12.32
N LEU A 92 6.75 -1.67 13.52
CA LEU A 92 7.56 -2.85 13.84
C LEU A 92 7.07 -4.13 13.16
N ILE A 93 5.76 -4.29 12.96
CA ILE A 93 5.19 -5.51 12.37
C ILE A 93 4.90 -5.38 10.87
N SER A 94 4.87 -4.17 10.32
CA SER A 94 4.60 -4.00 8.90
C SER A 94 5.72 -4.62 8.05
N PRO A 95 5.41 -5.54 7.12
CA PRO A 95 6.42 -6.10 6.22
C PRO A 95 7.10 -5.04 5.36
N VAL A 96 6.38 -3.94 5.06
CA VAL A 96 6.88 -2.78 4.30
C VAL A 96 6.23 -1.52 4.88
N HIS A 97 7.04 -0.64 5.47
CA HIS A 97 6.60 0.70 5.86
C HIS A 97 7.20 1.71 4.88
N ALA A 98 6.40 2.20 3.93
CA ALA A 98 6.86 3.19 2.96
C ALA A 98 6.92 4.58 3.63
N LEU A 99 8.13 4.98 4.04
CA LEU A 99 8.41 6.32 4.53
C LEU A 99 9.06 7.14 3.41
N THR A 100 8.37 8.16 2.90
CA THR A 100 8.97 9.11 1.96
C THR A 100 9.37 10.37 2.69
N GLN A 101 10.68 10.63 2.76
CA GLN A 101 11.23 11.88 3.27
C GLN A 101 11.90 12.63 2.13
N VAL A 102 11.60 13.93 1.99
CA VAL A 102 12.22 14.79 0.99
C VAL A 102 13.03 15.86 1.72
N TRP A 103 14.31 15.96 1.36
CA TRP A 103 15.26 16.89 1.94
C TRP A 103 15.90 17.72 0.84
N GLN A 104 16.04 19.03 1.06
CA GLN A 104 16.82 19.92 0.21
C GLN A 104 18.14 20.23 0.93
N ILE A 105 19.25 19.71 0.40
CA ILE A 105 20.60 19.92 0.96
C ILE A 105 21.35 20.91 0.05
N HIS A 106 21.86 21.99 0.63
CA HIS A 106 22.75 22.93 -0.06
C HIS A 106 24.18 22.67 0.41
N GLY A 107 25.14 22.67 -0.52
CA GLY A 107 26.58 22.56 -0.24
C GLY A 107 27.20 23.89 0.13
#